data_AF-J0K3G1-F1
#
_entry.id   AF-J0K3G1-F1
#
_cell.length_a   1.000
_cell.length_b   1.000
_cell.length_c   1.000
_cell.angle_alpha   90.00
_cell.angle_beta   90.00
_cell.angle_gamma   90.00
#
_symmetry.space_group_name_H-M   'P 1'
#
loop_
_entity.id
_entity.type
_entity.pdbx_description
1 polymer ?
#
loop_
_entity_poly.entity_id
_entity_poly.type
_entity_poly.pdbx_seq_one_letter_code
_entity_poly.pdbx_strand_id
1 'polypeptide(L)'
;MFFEGSGNQASAIILTALHYAKGLNKHSDAEWRAMIDNRDEEKCELTTLDNLDRVGTTLFCGVIKEYAEGNKEFEKELNDFSPDGFWAMTLPKNKNEALFVAQLLCDGGINKYGLSCAGLTENLLKDIYNNIGLATAKEVDEHLADSDKEEPELKE
;
A
#
# COMPACT_ATOMS: atom_id res chain seq x y z
N MET A 1 -14.69 7.73 -5.43
CA MET A 1 -14.12 8.49 -4.31
C MET A 1 -12.62 8.54 -4.53
N PHE A 2 -12.11 9.67 -5.04
CA PHE A 2 -10.69 9.99 -4.92
C PHE A 2 -10.67 11.25 -4.07
N PHE A 3 -10.03 11.16 -2.90
CA PHE A 3 -9.84 12.30 -2.03
C PHE A 3 -8.89 13.27 -2.76
N GLU A 4 -9.18 14.57 -2.74
CA GLU A 4 -8.31 15.61 -3.35
C GLU A 4 -7.00 15.81 -2.57
N GLY A 5 -6.75 14.99 -1.54
CA GLY A 5 -5.54 14.97 -0.71
C GLY A 5 -4.44 14.03 -1.23
N SER A 6 -3.30 14.10 -0.57
CA SER A 6 -2.05 13.41 -0.91
C SER A 6 -2.06 11.89 -0.64
N GLY A 7 -3.13 11.34 -0.05
CA GLY A 7 -3.31 9.89 0.21
C GLY A 7 -4.19 9.16 -0.81
N ASN A 8 -4.47 9.76 -1.97
CA ASN A 8 -5.45 9.23 -2.92
C ASN A 8 -4.97 7.98 -3.68
N GLN A 9 -3.65 7.81 -3.83
CA GLN A 9 -3.04 6.65 -4.47
C GLN A 9 -3.17 5.43 -3.57
N ALA A 10 -2.78 5.57 -2.31
CA ALA A 10 -2.94 4.52 -1.30
C ALA A 10 -4.42 4.10 -1.17
N SER A 11 -5.34 5.06 -1.12
CA SER A 11 -6.78 4.80 -1.08
C SER A 11 -7.22 3.90 -2.23
N ALA A 12 -6.82 4.23 -3.46
CA ALA A 12 -7.18 3.46 -4.65
C ALA A 12 -6.61 2.04 -4.63
N ILE A 13 -5.35 1.90 -4.22
CA ILE A 13 -4.65 0.62 -4.09
C ILE A 13 -5.35 -0.27 -3.05
N ILE A 14 -5.64 0.27 -1.85
CA ILE A 14 -6.32 -0.46 -0.78
C ILE A 14 -7.71 -0.92 -1.25
N LEU A 15 -8.52 -0.01 -1.79
CA LEU A 15 -9.88 -0.34 -2.25
C LEU A 15 -9.85 -1.40 -3.35
N THR A 16 -8.88 -1.31 -4.28
CA THR A 16 -8.71 -2.32 -5.33
C THR A 16 -8.32 -3.67 -4.74
N ALA A 17 -7.34 -3.71 -3.85
CA ALA A 17 -6.92 -4.97 -3.23
C ALA A 17 -8.07 -5.61 -2.43
N LEU A 18 -8.82 -4.82 -1.66
CA LEU A 18 -10.01 -5.31 -0.93
C LEU A 18 -11.09 -5.84 -1.87
N HIS A 19 -11.33 -5.18 -3.01
CA HIS A 19 -12.30 -5.64 -4.00
C HIS A 19 -11.92 -7.02 -4.58
N TYR A 20 -10.63 -7.23 -4.85
CA TYR A 20 -10.10 -8.46 -5.45
C TYR A 20 -9.52 -9.47 -4.45
N ALA A 21 -9.73 -9.28 -3.15
CA ALA A 21 -9.09 -10.05 -2.07
C ALA A 21 -9.17 -11.58 -2.24
N LYS A 22 -10.28 -12.10 -2.81
CA LYS A 22 -10.45 -13.54 -3.05
C LYS A 22 -9.43 -14.15 -4.02
N GLY A 23 -8.85 -13.35 -4.92
CA GLY A 23 -7.92 -13.81 -5.95
C GLY A 23 -6.45 -13.49 -5.68
N LEU A 24 -6.14 -12.71 -4.65
CA LEU A 24 -4.78 -12.18 -4.45
C LEU A 24 -3.82 -13.16 -3.76
N ASN A 25 -4.36 -14.12 -3.02
CA ASN A 25 -3.62 -15.03 -2.14
C ASN A 25 -2.91 -16.17 -2.90
N LYS A 26 -2.22 -15.82 -4.00
CA LYS A 26 -1.48 -16.76 -4.84
C LYS A 26 -0.08 -17.03 -4.33
N HIS A 27 0.50 -16.06 -3.61
CA HIS A 27 1.80 -16.15 -2.95
C HIS A 27 1.65 -15.80 -1.47
N SER A 28 2.39 -16.51 -0.64
CA SER A 28 2.40 -16.34 0.81
C SER A 28 3.17 -15.09 1.24
N ASP A 29 2.85 -14.61 2.44
CA ASP A 29 3.58 -13.54 3.15
C ASP A 29 5.10 -13.73 3.15
N ALA A 30 5.55 -14.97 3.37
CA ALA A 30 6.97 -15.32 3.39
C ALA A 30 7.61 -15.19 1.99
N GLU A 31 6.90 -15.54 0.92
CA GLU A 31 7.38 -15.40 -0.45
C GLU A 31 7.52 -13.93 -0.85
N TRP A 32 6.52 -13.11 -0.53
CA TRP A 32 6.60 -11.66 -0.74
C TRP A 32 7.74 -11.03 0.03
N ARG A 33 7.88 -11.37 1.31
CA ARG A 33 8.94 -10.83 2.16
C ARG A 33 10.32 -11.25 1.68
N ALA A 34 10.49 -12.52 1.30
CA ALA A 34 11.74 -13.02 0.75
C ALA A 34 12.11 -12.31 -0.57
N MET A 35 11.14 -12.06 -1.46
CA MET A 35 11.38 -11.31 -2.69
C MET A 35 11.81 -9.86 -2.39
N ILE A 36 11.10 -9.17 -1.49
CA ILE A 36 11.42 -7.78 -1.10
C ILE A 36 12.78 -7.68 -0.40
N ASP A 37 13.16 -8.68 0.39
CA ASP A 37 14.45 -8.70 1.10
C ASP A 37 15.64 -8.97 0.16
N ASN A 38 15.43 -9.66 -0.96
CA ASN A 38 16.48 -10.05 -1.90
C ASN A 38 16.51 -9.24 -3.21
N ARG A 39 15.54 -8.36 -3.45
CA ARG A 39 15.47 -7.54 -4.68
C ARG A 39 16.60 -6.51 -4.75
N ASP A 40 16.89 -6.08 -5.97
CA ASP A 40 17.82 -4.99 -6.24
C ASP A 40 17.10 -3.62 -6.20
N GLU A 41 17.34 -2.85 -5.13
CA GLU A 41 16.73 -1.51 -4.94
C GLU A 41 17.17 -0.47 -5.98
N GLU A 42 18.23 -0.71 -6.76
CA GLU A 42 18.64 0.16 -7.86
C GLU A 42 17.76 -0.03 -9.10
N LYS A 43 17.10 -1.19 -9.21
CA LYS A 43 16.18 -1.52 -10.31
C LYS A 43 14.72 -1.16 -10.02
N CYS A 44 14.40 -0.70 -8.82
CA CYS A 44 13.05 -0.25 -8.50
C CYS A 44 12.70 1.01 -9.30
N GLU A 45 11.67 0.93 -10.14
CA GLU A 45 11.21 2.05 -10.97
C GLU A 45 10.47 3.11 -10.15
N LEU A 46 9.82 2.68 -9.07
CA LEU A 46 9.05 3.53 -8.19
C LEU A 46 9.82 3.79 -6.89
N THR A 47 10.01 5.05 -6.50
CA THR A 47 10.66 5.38 -5.22
C THR A 47 9.69 5.32 -4.05
N THR A 48 8.49 5.87 -4.23
CA THR A 48 7.37 5.88 -3.27
C THR A 48 6.03 5.91 -4.02
N LEU A 49 4.98 5.35 -3.43
CA LEU A 49 3.59 5.42 -3.92
C LEU A 49 3.09 6.86 -4.06
N ASP A 50 3.61 7.80 -3.24
CA ASP A 50 3.23 9.22 -3.30
C ASP A 50 3.58 9.86 -4.65
N ASN A 51 4.56 9.31 -5.37
CA ASN A 51 4.98 9.79 -6.68
C ASN A 51 4.11 9.27 -7.83
N LEU A 52 3.16 8.36 -7.56
CA LEU A 52 2.23 7.90 -8.59
C LEU A 52 1.26 9.03 -8.92
N ASP A 53 1.25 9.43 -10.19
CA ASP A 53 0.20 10.27 -10.72
C ASP A 53 -1.11 9.47 -10.92
N ARG A 54 -2.14 10.13 -11.45
CA ARG A 54 -3.43 9.47 -11.72
C ARG A 54 -3.28 8.25 -12.64
N VAL A 55 -2.38 8.33 -13.64
CA VAL A 55 -2.20 7.26 -14.64
C VAL A 55 -1.45 6.09 -14.01
N GLY A 56 -0.33 6.35 -13.35
CA GLY A 56 0.46 5.36 -12.62
C GLY A 56 -0.37 4.63 -11.56
N THR A 57 -1.17 5.37 -10.79
CA THR A 57 -2.10 4.78 -9.81
C THR A 57 -3.10 3.84 -10.48
N THR A 58 -3.70 4.27 -11.60
CA THR A 58 -4.68 3.45 -12.34
C THR A 58 -4.05 2.17 -12.89
N LEU A 59 -2.84 2.28 -13.44
CA LEU A 59 -2.09 1.12 -13.95
C LEU A 59 -1.74 0.15 -12.82
N PHE A 60 -1.28 0.65 -11.68
CA PHE A 60 -0.95 -0.18 -10.52
C PHE A 60 -2.18 -0.93 -9.98
N CYS A 61 -3.34 -0.27 -9.89
CA CYS A 61 -4.61 -0.92 -9.58
C CYS A 61 -4.99 -1.99 -10.64
N GLY A 62 -4.73 -1.71 -11.92
CA GLY A 62 -4.93 -2.67 -13.01
C GLY A 62 -4.09 -3.93 -12.83
N VAL A 63 -2.81 -3.78 -12.49
CA VAL A 63 -1.90 -4.90 -12.21
C VAL A 63 -2.41 -5.77 -11.05
N ILE A 64 -2.89 -5.16 -9.96
CA ILE A 64 -3.49 -5.90 -8.83
C ILE A 64 -4.69 -6.73 -9.30
N LYS A 65 -5.57 -6.13 -10.12
CA LYS A 65 -6.71 -6.82 -10.72
C LYS A 65 -6.26 -8.02 -11.58
N GLU A 66 -5.34 -7.81 -12.51
CA GLU A 66 -4.89 -8.86 -13.43
C GLU A 66 -4.19 -10.01 -12.69
N TYR A 67 -3.40 -9.67 -11.67
CA TYR A 67 -2.77 -10.64 -10.77
C TYR A 67 -3.83 -11.46 -10.03
N ALA A 68 -4.87 -10.82 -9.46
CA ALA A 68 -5.96 -11.50 -8.78
C ALA A 68 -6.77 -12.43 -9.71
N GLU A 69 -7.15 -11.92 -10.88
CA GLU A 69 -7.92 -12.67 -11.87
C GLU A 69 -7.12 -13.81 -12.51
N GLY A 70 -5.78 -13.75 -12.44
CA GLY A 70 -4.92 -14.75 -13.09
C GLY A 70 -5.00 -14.66 -14.60
N ASN A 71 -4.95 -13.44 -15.13
CA ASN A 71 -4.97 -13.24 -16.57
C ASN A 71 -3.79 -13.98 -17.21
N LYS A 72 -4.10 -14.92 -18.12
CA LYS A 72 -3.13 -15.78 -18.81
C LYS A 72 -2.07 -15.01 -19.59
N GLU A 73 -2.38 -13.79 -20.03
CA GLU A 73 -1.43 -12.94 -20.74
C GLU A 73 -0.27 -12.51 -19.83
N PHE A 74 -0.58 -12.16 -18.57
CA PHE A 74 0.38 -11.65 -17.59
C PHE A 74 0.75 -12.66 -16.51
N GLU A 75 0.11 -13.84 -16.49
CA GLU A 75 0.28 -14.84 -15.44
C GLU A 75 1.74 -15.21 -15.19
N LYS A 76 2.53 -15.41 -16.26
CA LYS A 76 3.95 -15.75 -16.12
C LYS A 76 4.76 -14.61 -15.49
N GLU A 77 4.47 -13.38 -15.89
CA GLU A 77 5.19 -12.18 -15.44
C GLU A 77 4.82 -11.81 -14.00
N LEU A 78 3.54 -11.79 -13.67
CA LEU A 78 3.04 -11.42 -12.34
C LEU A 78 3.26 -12.49 -11.27
N ASN A 79 3.57 -13.73 -11.67
CA ASN A 79 3.98 -14.79 -10.75
C ASN A 79 5.50 -15.01 -10.72
N ASP A 80 6.29 -14.16 -11.37
CA ASP A 80 7.75 -14.20 -11.28
C ASP A 80 8.24 -13.45 -10.03
N PHE A 81 8.63 -14.22 -9.01
CA PHE A 81 9.15 -13.72 -7.73
C PHE A 81 10.68 -13.79 -7.65
N SER A 82 11.36 -13.89 -8.78
CA SER A 82 12.81 -13.70 -8.86
C SER A 82 13.21 -12.28 -8.40
N PRO A 83 14.48 -12.06 -7.97
CA PRO A 83 14.96 -10.75 -7.52
C PRO A 83 14.86 -9.61 -8.57
N ASP A 84 14.64 -9.96 -9.84
CA ASP A 84 14.43 -9.07 -10.97
C ASP A 84 13.07 -9.30 -11.67
N GLY A 85 12.16 -10.01 -11.01
CA GLY A 85 10.79 -10.21 -11.47
C GLY A 85 9.96 -8.94 -11.41
N PHE A 86 8.76 -8.98 -11.98
CA PHE A 86 7.88 -7.81 -12.12
C PHE A 86 7.68 -7.06 -10.79
N TRP A 87 7.31 -7.78 -9.72
CA TRP A 87 7.05 -7.17 -8.42
C TRP A 87 8.30 -6.62 -7.73
N ALA A 88 9.47 -7.20 -8.01
CA ALA A 88 10.73 -6.72 -7.47
C ALA A 88 11.07 -5.31 -7.99
N MET A 89 10.75 -5.04 -9.25
CA MET A 89 11.02 -3.75 -9.93
C MET A 89 9.90 -2.72 -9.75
N THR A 90 8.65 -3.17 -9.67
CA THR A 90 7.48 -2.27 -9.67
C THR A 90 6.97 -1.90 -8.27
N LEU A 91 7.30 -2.66 -7.23
CA LEU A 91 7.04 -2.24 -5.85
C LEU A 91 7.94 -1.04 -5.49
N PRO A 92 7.46 -0.11 -4.64
CA PRO A 92 8.24 1.04 -4.20
C PRO A 92 9.61 0.65 -3.62
N LYS A 93 10.63 1.45 -3.88
CA LYS A 93 11.96 1.32 -3.27
C LYS A 93 11.88 1.40 -1.75
N ASN A 94 11.00 2.26 -1.22
CA ASN A 94 10.70 2.29 0.21
C ASN A 94 10.19 0.91 0.66
N LYS A 95 11.00 0.23 1.48
CA LYS A 95 10.72 -1.12 1.97
C LYS A 95 9.40 -1.22 2.76
N ASN A 96 9.06 -0.21 3.54
CA ASN A 96 7.82 -0.21 4.33
C ASN A 96 6.59 -0.10 3.43
N GLU A 97 6.67 0.71 2.37
CA GLU A 97 5.59 0.81 1.38
C GLU A 97 5.47 -0.47 0.54
N ALA A 98 6.59 -1.09 0.18
CA ALA A 98 6.58 -2.39 -0.48
C ALA A 98 5.92 -3.48 0.39
N LEU A 99 6.25 -3.53 1.68
CA LEU A 99 5.61 -4.44 2.64
C LEU A 99 4.13 -4.09 2.85
N PHE A 100 3.78 -2.81 2.81
CA PHE A 100 2.40 -2.34 2.87
C PHE A 100 1.57 -2.83 1.69
N VAL A 101 2.11 -2.80 0.46
CA VAL A 101 1.43 -3.40 -0.69
C VAL A 101 1.40 -4.92 -0.55
N ALA A 102 2.51 -5.55 -0.18
CA ALA A 102 2.59 -7.01 -0.05
C ALA A 102 1.52 -7.59 0.89
N GLN A 103 1.29 -6.99 2.08
CA GLN A 103 0.23 -7.48 2.98
C GLN A 103 -1.15 -7.48 2.35
N LEU A 104 -1.44 -6.50 1.48
CA LEU A 104 -2.73 -6.41 0.79
C LEU A 104 -2.90 -7.55 -0.23
N LEU A 105 -1.78 -8.10 -0.73
CA LEU A 105 -1.75 -9.13 -1.76
C LEU A 105 -1.55 -10.55 -1.20
N CYS A 106 -1.12 -10.75 0.06
CA CYS A 106 -0.64 -12.04 0.55
C CYS A 106 -1.45 -12.63 1.72
N ASP A 107 -2.70 -13.04 1.48
CA ASP A 107 -3.53 -13.84 2.42
C ASP A 107 -3.70 -13.21 3.81
N GLY A 108 -3.44 -11.91 3.93
CA GLY A 108 -3.35 -11.18 5.19
C GLY A 108 -4.37 -10.06 5.20
N GLY A 109 -5.36 -10.18 6.08
CA GLY A 109 -6.24 -9.07 6.40
C GLY A 109 -5.46 -7.80 6.77
N ILE A 110 -6.20 -6.69 6.90
CA ILE A 110 -5.65 -5.38 7.22
C ILE A 110 -4.70 -5.47 8.44
N ASN A 111 -3.43 -5.05 8.24
CA ASN A 111 -2.37 -4.91 9.26
C ASN A 111 -1.69 -6.17 9.83
N LYS A 112 -1.42 -7.20 9.03
CA LYS A 112 -0.72 -8.42 9.51
C LYS A 112 0.72 -8.16 10.00
N TYR A 113 1.39 -7.13 9.48
CA TYR A 113 2.79 -6.81 9.83
C TYR A 113 2.93 -5.85 11.03
N GLY A 114 1.84 -5.44 11.67
CA GLY A 114 1.90 -4.43 12.74
C GLY A 114 2.51 -3.12 12.25
N LEU A 115 2.25 -2.76 10.99
CA LEU A 115 2.70 -1.51 10.40
C LEU A 115 1.95 -0.37 11.11
N SER A 116 2.67 0.39 11.92
CA SER A 116 2.21 1.71 12.34
C SER A 116 2.47 2.70 11.22
N CYS A 117 1.79 3.86 11.24
CA CYS A 117 2.07 4.93 10.28
C CYS A 117 3.50 5.48 10.39
N ALA A 118 4.25 5.13 11.43
CA ALA A 118 5.62 5.60 11.70
C ALA A 118 6.70 5.08 10.72
N GLY A 119 6.32 4.40 9.63
CA GLY A 119 7.25 3.96 8.58
C GLY A 119 6.74 4.14 7.15
N LEU A 120 5.49 4.59 6.99
CA LEU A 120 4.91 4.96 5.69
C LEU A 120 5.17 6.46 5.49
N THR A 121 5.30 6.91 4.25
CA THR A 121 5.49 8.34 4.00
C THR A 121 4.33 9.12 4.62
N GLU A 122 4.64 10.32 5.15
CA GLU A 122 3.72 11.14 5.96
C GLU A 122 2.35 11.34 5.29
N ASN A 123 2.30 11.29 3.96
CA ASN A 123 1.11 11.52 3.15
C ASN A 123 0.33 10.26 2.81
N LEU A 124 0.94 9.07 2.88
CA LEU A 124 0.36 7.85 2.30
C LEU A 124 -0.95 7.44 2.98
N LEU A 125 -1.01 7.58 4.31
CA LEU A 125 -2.15 7.15 5.12
C LEU A 125 -2.80 8.26 5.93
N LYS A 126 -2.31 9.51 5.86
CA LYS A 126 -2.81 10.63 6.68
C LYS A 126 -4.32 10.79 6.61
N ASP A 127 -4.88 10.65 5.40
CA ASP A 127 -6.32 10.82 5.12
C ASP A 127 -7.17 9.58 5.43
N ILE A 128 -6.55 8.42 5.66
CA ILE A 128 -7.22 7.11 5.79
C ILE A 128 -7.04 6.51 7.19
N TYR A 129 -6.06 7.00 7.95
CA TYR A 129 -5.59 6.44 9.22
C TYR A 129 -6.71 6.07 10.20
N ASN A 130 -7.65 6.99 10.42
CA ASN A 130 -8.78 6.81 11.35
C ASN A 130 -9.91 5.95 10.78
N ASN A 131 -9.95 5.73 9.46
CA ASN A 131 -11.11 5.18 8.76
C ASN A 131 -11.00 3.69 8.43
N ILE A 132 -9.80 3.10 8.46
CA ILE A 132 -9.58 1.69 8.07
C ILE A 132 -9.03 0.80 9.19
N GLY A 133 -9.05 1.27 10.44
CA GLY A 133 -8.67 0.45 11.60
C GLY A 133 -7.17 0.10 11.66
N LEU A 134 -6.32 0.90 11.01
CA LEU A 134 -4.86 0.78 11.09
C LEU A 134 -4.28 1.46 12.33
N ALA A 135 -5.00 2.40 12.92
CA ALA A 135 -4.61 3.10 14.13
C ALA A 135 -4.93 2.28 15.39
N THR A 136 -3.98 2.20 16.32
CA THR A 136 -4.26 1.69 17.67
C THR A 136 -5.07 2.72 18.45
N ALA A 137 -5.84 2.27 19.45
CA ALA A 137 -6.65 3.18 20.29
C ALA A 137 -5.80 4.32 20.89
N LYS A 138 -4.54 4.03 21.25
CA LYS A 138 -3.61 5.03 21.79
C LYS A 138 -3.22 6.08 20.75
N GLU A 139 -2.94 5.66 19.52
CA GLU A 139 -2.56 6.60 18.46
C GLU A 139 -3.77 7.43 17.97
N VAL A 140 -4.98 6.87 18.01
CA VAL A 140 -6.23 7.62 17.76
C VAL A 140 -6.42 8.68 18.84
N ASP A 141 -6.25 8.33 20.12
CA ASP A 141 -6.38 9.27 21.23
C ASP A 141 -5.34 10.40 21.16
N GLU A 142 -4.08 10.10 20.81
CA GLU A 142 -3.02 11.11 20.63
C GLU A 142 -3.34 12.08 19.47
N HIS A 143 -3.82 11.57 18.32
CA HIS A 143 -4.19 12.39 17.17
C HIS A 143 -5.44 13.26 17.43
N LEU A 144 -6.45 12.71 18.10
CA LEU A 144 -7.64 13.47 18.49
C LEU A 144 -7.26 14.59 19.45
N ALA A 145 -6.39 14.31 20.43
CA ALA A 145 -5.90 15.30 21.38
C ALA A 145 -5.06 16.41 20.72
N ASP A 146 -4.36 16.14 19.62
CA ASP A 146 -3.63 17.16 18.87
C ASP A 146 -4.54 17.93 17.89
N SER A 147 -5.54 17.28 17.29
CA SER A 147 -6.56 17.96 16.46
C SER A 147 -7.39 18.95 17.30
N ASP A 148 -7.73 18.59 18.54
CA ASP A 148 -8.42 19.48 19.48
C ASP A 148 -7.55 20.67 19.94
N LYS A 149 -6.22 20.60 19.78
CA LYS A 149 -5.29 21.71 20.05
C LYS A 149 -5.08 22.61 18.83
N GLU A 150 -5.33 22.11 17.62
CA GLU A 150 -5.29 22.88 16.37
C GLU A 150 -6.57 23.68 16.12
N GLU A 151 -7.57 23.63 17.01
CA GLU A 151 -8.66 24.61 17.11
C GLU A 151 -8.38 25.71 18.16
N PRO A 152 -7.41 26.63 18.00
CA PRO A 152 -7.48 27.90 18.70
C PRO A 152 -8.40 28.86 17.94
N GLU A 153 -9.54 29.13 18.57
CA GLU A 153 -10.21 30.45 18.60
C GLU A 153 -10.69 31.06 17.26
N LEU A 154 -11.76 30.52 16.69
CA LEU A 154 -12.77 31.36 16.04
C LEU A 154 -13.78 31.82 17.11
N LYS A 155 -13.35 32.79 17.93
CA LYS A 155 -14.26 33.58 18.78
C LYS A 155 -14.16 35.05 18.38
N GLU A 156 -15.29 35.51 17.84
CA GLU A 156 -15.69 36.87 17.40
C GLU A 156 -14.97 37.53 16.22
#